data_AF-A0A7I7YH19-F1
#
_entry.id   AF-A0A7I7YH19-F1
#
_cell.length_a   1.000
_cell.length_b   1.000
_cell.length_c   1.000
_cell.angle_alpha   90.00
_cell.angle_beta   90.00
_cell.angle_gamma   90.00
#
_symmetry.space_group_name_H-M   'P 1'
#
loop_
_entity.id
_entity.type
_entity.pdbx_description
1 polymer ?
#
loop_
_entity_poly.entity_id
_entity_poly.type
_entity_poly.pdbx_seq_one_letter_code
_entity_poly.pdbx_strand_id
1 'polypeptide(L)'
;MKVNLSGVSETALLTLYARAREARRPDSVIDDPMAVALVDSIDYDFSKFGHLRPGSAQGLALRALAFDNATRSYLDRHPSATVVALAEGLQTSFWRLDAADPDSQFRWLTVDLPQMIEIRNRLLPPSRGSRCAHSRRWTTAGWTPSTIPAASSSPPRDC
;
A
#
# COMPACT_ATOMS: atom_id res chain seq x y z
N MET A 1 6.15 18.43 1.65
CA MET A 1 7.58 18.07 1.63
C MET A 1 7.96 17.76 0.18
N LYS A 2 9.07 18.28 -0.36
CA LYS A 2 9.48 17.94 -1.74
C LYS A 2 10.13 16.55 -1.74
N VAL A 3 9.33 15.50 -1.96
CA VAL A 3 9.83 14.14 -2.10
C VAL A 3 10.16 13.88 -3.57
N ASN A 4 11.37 13.43 -3.84
CA ASN A 4 11.74 12.99 -5.18
C ASN A 4 10.98 11.69 -5.51
N LEU A 5 10.05 11.75 -6.46
CA LEU A 5 9.22 10.62 -6.89
C LEU A 5 9.88 9.75 -7.98
N SER A 6 11.18 9.94 -8.24
CA SER A 6 11.92 9.10 -9.18
C SER A 6 11.80 7.61 -8.80
N GLY A 7 11.29 6.79 -9.73
CA GLY A 7 11.03 5.36 -9.50
C GLY A 7 9.62 5.02 -9.03
N VAL A 8 8.77 6.00 -8.73
CA VAL A 8 7.33 5.78 -8.56
C VAL A 8 6.66 5.75 -9.92
N SER A 9 5.91 4.69 -10.20
CA SER A 9 5.11 4.63 -11.43
C SER A 9 3.96 5.61 -11.38
N GLU A 10 3.61 6.22 -12.53
CA GLU A 10 2.42 7.06 -12.63
C GLU A 10 1.15 6.29 -12.23
N THR A 11 1.10 4.98 -12.49
CA THR A 11 0.01 4.10 -12.05
C THR A 11 -0.13 4.07 -10.53
N ALA A 12 0.96 4.05 -9.76
CA ALA A 12 0.89 4.08 -8.29
C ALA A 12 0.27 5.39 -7.80
N LEU A 13 0.69 6.53 -8.35
CA LEU A 13 0.14 7.85 -8.03
C LEU A 13 -1.32 8.00 -8.48
N LEU A 14 -1.69 7.44 -9.63
CA LEU A 14 -3.07 7.41 -10.13
C LEU A 14 -3.99 6.67 -9.14
N THR A 15 -3.58 5.49 -8.69
CA THR A 15 -4.40 4.70 -7.76
C THR A 15 -4.48 5.31 -6.37
N LEU A 16 -3.39 5.93 -5.89
CA LEU A 16 -3.40 6.71 -4.65
C LEU A 16 -4.40 7.87 -4.75
N TYR A 17 -4.30 8.66 -5.84
CA TYR A 17 -5.18 9.79 -6.07
C TYR A 17 -6.65 9.38 -6.18
N ALA A 18 -6.95 8.29 -6.88
CA ALA A 18 -8.31 7.75 -6.98
C ALA A 18 -8.92 7.43 -5.62
N ARG A 19 -8.17 6.76 -4.72
CA ARG A 19 -8.63 6.46 -3.36
C ARG A 19 -8.80 7.70 -2.52
N ALA A 20 -7.84 8.64 -2.56
CA ALA A 20 -7.94 9.90 -1.83
C ALA A 20 -9.14 10.74 -2.29
N ARG A 21 -9.43 10.78 -3.60
CA ARG A 21 -10.62 11.45 -4.14
C ARG A 21 -11.91 10.80 -3.68
N GLU A 22 -11.97 9.46 -3.70
CA GLU A 22 -13.15 8.73 -3.24
C GLU A 22 -13.37 8.94 -1.73
N ALA A 23 -12.32 8.83 -0.92
CA ALA A 23 -12.38 8.99 0.53
C ALA A 23 -12.82 10.39 0.98
N ARG A 24 -12.63 11.43 0.14
CA ARG A 24 -13.11 12.80 0.41
C ARG A 24 -14.60 13.00 0.11
N ARG A 25 -15.27 12.06 -0.55
CA ARG A 25 -16.68 12.21 -0.88
C ARG A 25 -17.55 12.11 0.38
N PRO A 26 -18.63 12.89 0.49
CA PRO A 26 -19.60 12.73 1.58
C PRO A 26 -20.28 11.36 1.60
N ASP A 27 -20.40 10.72 0.44
CA ASP A 27 -20.97 9.39 0.22
C ASP A 27 -19.89 8.34 -0.11
N SER A 28 -18.69 8.48 0.46
CA SER A 28 -17.55 7.63 0.12
C SER A 28 -17.81 6.16 0.40
N VAL A 29 -17.29 5.29 -0.48
CA VAL A 29 -17.30 3.84 -0.26
C VAL A 29 -16.09 3.34 0.52
N ILE A 30 -15.09 4.19 0.76
CA ILE A 30 -13.86 3.84 1.48
C ILE A 30 -13.47 4.97 2.43
N ASP A 31 -13.08 4.61 3.64
CA ASP A 31 -12.44 5.50 4.60
C ASP A 31 -10.91 5.29 4.54
N ASP A 32 -10.20 6.18 3.85
CA ASP A 32 -8.75 6.09 3.61
C ASP A 32 -8.03 7.41 3.96
N PRO A 33 -7.99 7.78 5.26
CA PRO A 33 -7.39 9.04 5.70
C PRO A 33 -5.89 9.10 5.41
N MET A 34 -5.21 7.93 5.37
CA MET A 34 -3.79 7.85 5.00
C MET A 34 -3.57 8.22 3.53
N ALA A 35 -4.41 7.75 2.60
CA ALA A 35 -4.29 8.16 1.20
C ALA A 35 -4.58 9.66 1.01
N VAL A 36 -5.55 10.21 1.75
CA VAL A 36 -5.85 11.65 1.76
C VAL A 36 -4.63 12.44 2.20
N ALA A 37 -4.04 12.09 3.35
CA ALA A 37 -2.86 12.74 3.90
C ALA A 37 -1.65 12.64 2.96
N LEU A 38 -1.43 11.47 2.34
CA LEU A 38 -0.36 11.29 1.36
C LEU A 38 -0.52 12.24 0.17
N VAL A 39 -1.71 12.29 -0.45
CA VAL A 39 -1.96 13.18 -1.59
C VAL A 39 -1.73 14.65 -1.22
N ASP A 40 -2.14 15.08 -0.03
CA ASP A 40 -1.91 16.45 0.45
C ASP A 40 -0.43 16.77 0.74
N SER A 41 0.38 15.76 1.03
CA SER A 41 1.79 15.95 1.42
C SER A 41 2.78 15.92 0.25
N ILE A 42 2.39 15.28 -0.86
CA ILE A 42 3.22 15.05 -2.04
C ILE A 42 3.15 16.26 -2.97
N ASP A 43 4.31 16.87 -3.26
CA ASP A 43 4.45 17.92 -4.26
C ASP A 43 4.41 17.34 -5.68
N TYR A 44 3.21 17.03 -6.16
CA TYR A 44 2.96 16.46 -7.50
C TYR A 44 1.66 17.02 -8.07
N ASP A 45 1.66 17.34 -9.36
CA ASP A 45 0.46 17.78 -10.06
C ASP A 45 -0.48 16.59 -10.34
N PHE A 46 -1.33 16.26 -9.36
CA PHE A 46 -2.37 15.24 -9.51
C PHE A 46 -3.49 15.65 -10.48
N SER A 47 -3.59 16.94 -10.84
CA SER A 47 -4.60 17.41 -11.80
C SER A 47 -4.37 16.87 -13.21
N LYS A 48 -3.13 16.48 -13.54
CA LYS A 48 -2.79 15.86 -14.83
C LYS A 48 -3.45 14.50 -15.06
N PHE A 49 -3.90 13.81 -14.01
CA PHE A 49 -4.73 12.61 -14.15
C PHE A 49 -6.15 12.94 -14.62
N GLY A 50 -6.45 14.23 -14.78
CA GLY A 50 -7.72 14.75 -15.24
C GLY A 50 -8.84 14.48 -14.25
N HIS A 51 -10.07 14.70 -14.72
CA HIS A 51 -11.23 14.18 -14.04
C HIS A 51 -11.29 12.68 -14.27
N LEU A 52 -10.67 11.90 -13.36
CA LEU A 52 -11.08 10.51 -13.20
C LEU A 52 -12.60 10.52 -13.09
N ARG A 53 -13.28 9.89 -14.05
CA ARG A 53 -14.74 9.78 -14.01
C ARG A 53 -15.11 9.20 -12.65
N PRO A 54 -16.19 9.66 -12.00
CA PRO A 54 -16.58 9.17 -10.68
C PRO A 54 -16.54 7.64 -10.57
N GLY A 55 -17.05 6.91 -11.57
CA GLY A 55 -17.00 5.44 -11.60
C GLY A 55 -15.59 4.83 -11.71
N SER A 56 -14.60 5.54 -12.28
CA SER A 56 -13.21 5.07 -12.35
C SER A 56 -12.47 5.25 -11.02
N ALA A 57 -12.70 6.38 -10.33
CA ALA A 57 -12.12 6.60 -9.00
C ALA A 57 -12.74 5.65 -7.97
N GLN A 58 -14.07 5.57 -7.97
CA GLN A 58 -14.83 4.64 -7.13
C GLN A 58 -14.45 3.18 -7.41
N GLY A 59 -14.26 2.80 -8.67
CA GLY A 59 -13.81 1.43 -9.02
C GLY A 59 -12.45 1.06 -8.43
N LEU A 60 -11.49 2.00 -8.41
CA LEU A 60 -10.17 1.77 -7.79
C LEU A 60 -10.23 1.72 -6.26
N ALA A 61 -11.13 2.49 -5.65
CA ALA A 61 -11.41 2.42 -4.22
C ALA A 61 -12.11 1.11 -3.83
N LEU A 62 -13.15 0.71 -4.56
CA LEU A 62 -13.84 -0.57 -4.38
C LEU A 62 -12.89 -1.75 -4.55
N ARG A 63 -11.96 -1.67 -5.50
CA ARG A 63 -10.90 -2.68 -5.66
C ARG A 63 -10.05 -2.78 -4.39
N ALA A 64 -9.61 -1.66 -3.82
CA ALA A 64 -8.85 -1.67 -2.57
C ALA A 64 -9.67 -2.26 -1.42
N LEU A 65 -10.93 -1.85 -1.27
CA LEU A 65 -11.83 -2.35 -0.24
C LEU A 65 -12.10 -3.86 -0.38
N ALA A 66 -12.23 -4.37 -1.61
CA ALA A 66 -12.40 -5.80 -1.85
C ALA A 66 -11.19 -6.61 -1.34
N PHE A 67 -9.96 -6.13 -1.56
CA PHE A 67 -8.76 -6.75 -1.00
C PHE A 67 -8.71 -6.63 0.53
N ASP A 68 -9.10 -5.49 1.10
CA ASP A 68 -9.14 -5.30 2.55
C ASP A 68 -10.14 -6.26 3.20
N ASN A 69 -11.34 -6.40 2.64
CA ASN A 69 -12.38 -7.31 3.14
C ASN A 69 -11.93 -8.77 3.06
N ALA A 70 -11.31 -9.19 1.94
CA ALA A 70 -10.78 -10.53 1.80
C ALA A 70 -9.65 -10.79 2.81
N THR A 71 -8.77 -9.81 3.02
CA THR A 71 -7.68 -9.90 3.99
C THR A 71 -8.21 -9.98 5.41
N ARG A 72 -9.14 -9.10 5.81
CA ARG A 72 -9.80 -9.13 7.11
C ARG A 72 -10.46 -10.48 7.38
N SER A 73 -11.27 -10.97 6.45
CA SER A 73 -11.94 -12.28 6.57
C SER A 73 -10.95 -13.43 6.78
N TYR A 74 -9.73 -13.33 6.24
CA TYR A 74 -8.68 -14.30 6.48
C TYR A 74 -8.05 -14.12 7.86
N LEU A 75 -7.74 -12.89 8.25
CA LEU A 75 -7.14 -12.55 9.54
C LEU A 75 -8.07 -12.87 10.72
N ASP A 76 -9.39 -12.74 10.57
CA ASP A 76 -10.37 -13.14 11.59
C ASP A 76 -10.24 -14.63 11.98
N ARG A 77 -9.83 -15.48 11.02
CA ARG A 77 -9.59 -16.92 11.22
C ARG A 77 -8.15 -17.25 11.56
N HIS A 78 -7.22 -16.35 11.22
CA HIS A 78 -5.78 -16.52 11.40
C HIS A 78 -5.14 -15.23 11.93
N PRO A 79 -5.39 -14.85 13.20
CA PRO A 79 -5.04 -13.53 13.73
C PRO A 79 -3.55 -13.20 13.73
N SER A 80 -2.68 -14.22 13.69
CA SER A 80 -1.21 -14.07 13.68
C SER A 80 -0.57 -14.35 12.31
N ALA A 81 -1.38 -14.39 11.24
CA ALA A 81 -0.87 -14.61 9.89
C ALA A 81 0.03 -13.46 9.40
N THR A 82 0.86 -13.75 8.40
CA THR A 82 1.62 -12.72 7.69
C THR A 82 0.91 -12.42 6.38
N VAL A 83 0.54 -11.15 6.15
CA VAL A 83 0.06 -10.67 4.85
C VAL A 83 1.27 -10.24 4.03
N VAL A 84 1.40 -10.76 2.82
CA VAL A 84 2.47 -10.39 1.88
C VAL A 84 1.89 -9.53 0.77
N ALA A 85 2.21 -8.24 0.78
CA ALA A 85 1.75 -7.26 -0.19
C ALA A 85 2.75 -7.13 -1.35
N LEU A 86 2.43 -7.75 -2.48
CA LEU A 86 3.28 -7.76 -3.67
C LEU A 86 3.04 -6.53 -4.54
N ALA A 87 4.13 -5.84 -4.90
CA ALA A 87 4.09 -4.61 -5.69
C ALA A 87 3.11 -3.61 -5.08
N GLU A 88 3.19 -3.45 -3.75
CA GLU A 88 2.21 -2.70 -2.96
C GLU A 88 2.11 -1.23 -3.40
N GLY A 89 3.19 -0.65 -3.91
CA GLY A 89 3.22 0.73 -4.37
C GLY A 89 2.89 1.68 -3.23
N LEU A 90 1.85 2.49 -3.42
CA LEU A 90 1.36 3.44 -2.42
C LEU A 90 0.01 3.01 -1.83
N GLN A 91 -0.25 1.71 -1.75
CA GLN A 91 -1.44 1.19 -1.08
C GLN A 91 -1.34 1.42 0.44
N THR A 92 -2.50 1.67 1.05
CA THR A 92 -2.66 2.05 2.46
C THR A 92 -3.51 1.05 3.25
N SER A 93 -3.63 -0.19 2.75
CA SER A 93 -4.44 -1.27 3.35
C SER A 93 -4.02 -1.61 4.77
N PHE A 94 -2.70 -1.62 5.06
CA PHE A 94 -2.18 -1.85 6.42
C PHE A 94 -2.89 -0.97 7.45
N TRP A 95 -2.90 0.35 7.26
CA TRP A 95 -3.46 1.30 8.21
C TRP A 95 -4.98 1.13 8.41
N ARG A 96 -5.72 0.76 7.36
CA ARG A 96 -7.17 0.50 7.48
C ARG A 96 -7.48 -0.82 8.19
N LEU A 97 -6.61 -1.83 8.04
CA LEU A 97 -6.76 -3.11 8.72
C LEU A 97 -6.34 -3.01 10.19
N ASP A 98 -5.20 -2.37 10.47
CA ASP A 98 -4.67 -2.11 11.81
C ASP A 98 -5.64 -1.25 12.64
N ALA A 99 -6.20 -0.19 12.06
CA ALA A 99 -7.20 0.64 12.74
C ALA A 99 -8.53 -0.08 13.02
N ALA A 100 -8.85 -1.14 12.26
CA ALA A 100 -10.07 -1.91 12.45
C ALA A 100 -9.99 -2.88 13.64
N ASP A 101 -8.77 -3.28 14.04
CA ASP A 101 -8.52 -4.16 15.17
C ASP A 101 -7.19 -3.77 15.86
N PRO A 102 -7.24 -2.91 16.90
CA PRO A 102 -6.05 -2.47 17.63
C PRO A 102 -5.29 -3.59 18.34
N ASP A 103 -5.94 -4.73 18.60
CA ASP A 103 -5.34 -5.90 19.26
C ASP A 103 -4.79 -6.91 18.26
N SER A 104 -4.85 -6.59 16.96
CA SER A 104 -4.44 -7.49 15.90
C SER A 104 -2.96 -7.88 16.01
N GLN A 105 -2.69 -9.16 15.72
CA GLN A 105 -1.35 -9.77 15.84
C GLN A 105 -0.75 -10.12 14.47
N PHE A 106 -1.35 -9.62 13.40
CA PHE A 106 -0.90 -9.93 12.04
C PHE A 106 0.41 -9.21 11.75
N ARG A 107 1.18 -9.77 10.82
CA ARG A 107 2.39 -9.13 10.31
C ARG A 107 2.15 -8.68 8.89
N TRP A 108 2.76 -7.58 8.48
CA TRP A 108 2.67 -7.08 7.12
C TRP A 108 4.05 -7.12 6.46
N LEU A 109 4.14 -7.72 5.28
CA LEU A 109 5.37 -7.77 4.50
C LEU A 109 5.15 -7.09 3.16
N THR A 110 5.68 -5.88 3.02
CA THR A 110 5.74 -5.20 1.73
C THR A 110 6.87 -5.79 0.90
N VAL A 111 6.55 -6.26 -0.31
CA VAL A 111 7.54 -6.65 -1.32
C VAL A 111 7.42 -5.70 -2.50
N ASP A 112 8.46 -4.92 -2.78
CA ASP A 112 8.47 -3.97 -3.89
C ASP A 112 9.88 -3.74 -4.47
N LEU A 113 10.00 -2.88 -5.48
CA LEU A 113 11.29 -2.41 -5.98
C LEU A 113 11.96 -1.50 -4.93
N PRO A 114 13.31 -1.47 -4.85
CA PRO A 114 14.03 -0.67 -3.86
C PRO A 114 13.61 0.80 -3.82
N GLN A 115 13.38 1.41 -4.99
CA GLN A 115 12.97 2.81 -5.12
C GLN A 115 11.58 3.06 -4.52
N MET A 116 10.65 2.11 -4.69
CA MET A 116 9.32 2.21 -4.11
C MET A 116 9.37 2.05 -2.59
N ILE A 117 10.17 1.11 -2.07
CA ILE A 117 10.39 0.95 -0.63
C ILE A 117 10.97 2.23 -0.02
N GLU A 118 11.99 2.83 -0.65
CA GLU A 118 12.60 4.08 -0.18
C GLU A 118 11.57 5.22 -0.10
N ILE A 119 10.71 5.34 -1.11
CA ILE A 119 9.69 6.39 -1.16
C ILE A 119 8.59 6.14 -0.12
N ARG A 120 8.15 4.88 0.05
CA ARG A 120 7.21 4.52 1.13
C ARG A 120 7.76 4.90 2.49
N ASN A 121 9.02 4.58 2.79
CA ASN A 121 9.65 4.90 4.07
C ASN A 121 9.77 6.42 4.34
N ARG A 122 9.76 7.25 3.30
CA ARG A 122 9.75 8.71 3.43
C ARG A 122 8.35 9.30 3.58
N LEU A 123 7.35 8.66 2.98
CA LEU A 123 6.01 9.20 2.85
C LEU A 123 5.04 8.67 3.91
N LEU A 124 5.18 7.40 4.29
CA LEU A 124 4.28 6.72 5.20
C LEU A 124 4.88 6.68 6.60
N PRO A 125 4.05 6.82 7.64
CA PRO A 125 4.53 6.67 9.01
C PRO A 125 4.96 5.22 9.25
N PRO A 126 5.88 4.99 10.21
CA PRO A 126 6.25 3.64 10.60
C PRO A 126 5.03 2.84 11.04
N SER A 127 5.01 1.57 10.68
CA SER A 127 3.88 0.67 10.90
C SER A 127 4.28 -0.49 11.80
N ARG A 128 3.54 -0.69 12.90
CA ARG A 128 3.85 -1.75 13.86
C ARG A 128 3.76 -3.11 13.16
N GLY A 129 4.82 -3.92 13.27
CA GLY A 129 4.83 -5.27 12.69
C GLY A 129 4.95 -5.31 11.16
N SER A 130 5.08 -4.16 10.50
CA SER A 130 5.36 -4.08 9.06
C SER A 130 6.85 -4.17 8.77
N ARG A 131 7.17 -4.98 7.76
CA ARG A 131 8.52 -5.21 7.28
C ARG A 131 8.58 -5.01 5.78
N CYS A 132 9.71 -4.51 5.31
CA CYS A 132 9.95 -4.26 3.90
C CYS A 132 11.02 -5.21 3.35
N ALA A 133 10.72 -5.85 2.23
CA ALA A 133 11.66 -6.62 1.43
C ALA A 133 11.72 -6.07 0.00
N HIS A 134 12.90 -6.06 -0.61
CA HIS A 134 13.10 -5.52 -1.95
C HIS A 134 13.36 -6.63 -2.98
N SER A 135 12.78 -6.51 -4.18
CA SER A 135 13.12 -7.35 -5.33
C SER A 135 13.87 -6.53 -6.40
N ARG A 136 14.89 -7.11 -7.04
CA ARG A 136 15.64 -6.43 -8.12
C ARG A 136 14.92 -6.50 -9.47
N ARG A 137 13.99 -7.43 -9.65
CA ARG A 137 13.24 -7.68 -10.90
C ARG A 137 11.99 -8.55 -10.62
N TRP A 138 10.82 -8.12 -11.10
CA TRP A 138 9.55 -8.85 -10.98
C TRP A 138 9.48 -10.14 -11.82
N THR A 139 10.24 -10.22 -12.91
CA THR A 139 10.11 -11.26 -13.95
C THR A 139 11.09 -12.43 -13.85
N THR A 140 11.92 -12.50 -12.81
CA THR A 140 12.76 -13.67 -12.60
C THR A 140 11.89 -14.83 -12.10
N ALA A 141 11.67 -15.82 -12.96
CA ALA A 141 11.11 -17.11 -12.56
C ALA A 141 12.00 -17.69 -11.44
N GLY A 142 11.39 -17.94 -10.29
CA GLY A 142 12.12 -18.33 -9.09
C GLY A 142 11.31 -18.27 -7.79
N TRP A 143 10.06 -17.79 -7.81
CA TRP A 143 9.17 -17.77 -6.64
C TRP A 143 8.78 -19.20 -6.21
N THR A 144 9.61 -19.84 -5.41
CA THR A 144 9.28 -20.98 -4.56
C THR A 144 9.04 -20.53 -3.12
N PRO A 145 8.36 -21.30 -2.26
CA PRO A 145 8.28 -21.02 -0.82
C PRO A 145 9.65 -20.83 -0.16
N SER A 146 10.72 -21.39 -0.73
CA SER A 146 12.12 -21.21 -0.31
C SER A 146 12.80 -19.91 -0.78
N THR A 147 12.15 -19.15 -1.68
CA THR A 147 12.59 -17.82 -2.14
C THR A 147 11.74 -16.68 -1.61
N ILE A 148 10.66 -16.98 -0.86
CA ILE A 148 10.19 -16.05 0.17
C ILE A 148 11.40 -15.90 1.10
N PRO A 149 12.11 -14.76 1.07
CA PRO A 149 13.37 -14.69 1.75
C PRO A 149 13.09 -14.86 3.24
N ALA A 150 13.78 -15.81 3.89
CA ALA A 150 14.23 -15.55 5.24
C ALA A 150 15.21 -14.38 5.14
N ALA A 151 14.67 -13.16 4.99
CA ALA A 151 15.41 -11.95 4.67
C ALA A 151 16.22 -12.03 3.36
N SER A 152 16.43 -10.90 2.70
CA SER A 152 17.67 -10.73 1.94
C SER A 152 18.88 -11.06 2.84
N SER A 153 20.09 -11.19 2.28
CA SER A 153 21.32 -11.18 3.11
C SER A 153 21.44 -9.92 4.00
N SER A 154 20.56 -8.94 3.79
CA SER A 154 20.22 -7.87 4.74
C SER A 154 18.90 -8.19 5.46
N PRO A 155 18.81 -8.08 6.80
CA PRO A 155 17.55 -8.27 7.52
C PRO A 155 16.44 -7.35 6.96
N PRO A 156 15.17 -7.81 6.89
CA PRO A 156 14.05 -6.94 6.54
C PRO A 156 14.05 -5.76 7.49
N ARG A 157 14.04 -4.56 6.92
CA ARG A 157 14.00 -3.31 7.69
C ARG A 157 12.55 -3.03 8.06
N ASP A 158 12.37 -2.42 9.22
CA ASP A 158 11.07 -1.90 9.61
C ASP A 158 10.66 -0.83 8.58
N CYS A 159 9.43 -0.95 8.09
CA CYS A 159 8.69 0.19 7.57
C CYS A 159 7.90 0.71 8.77
#